data_AF-A0A972CUM7-F1
#
_entry.id   AF-A0A972CUM7-F1
#
_cell.length_a   1.000
_cell.length_b   1.000
_cell.length_c   1.000
_cell.angle_alpha   90.00
_cell.angle_beta   90.00
_cell.angle_gamma   90.00
#
_symmetry.space_group_name_H-M   'P 1'
#
loop_
_entity.id
_entity.type
_entity.pdbx_description
1 polymer ?
#
loop_
_entity_poly.entity_id
_entity_poly.type
_entity_poly.pdbx_seq_one_letter_code
_entity_poly.pdbx_strand_id
1 'polypeptide(L)'
;MKNYEKELNILKENLEKARSLKYKAEARLEQLNNQRQEIIKELQELGVDPDDLEKEINRLTEEIEKLFKEANELMPKDILEKK
;
A
#
# COMPACT_ATOMS: atom_id res chain seq x y z
N MET A 1 -17.47 15.62 52.16
CA MET A 1 -17.94 14.37 51.53
C MET A 1 -18.44 14.51 50.08
N LYS A 2 -18.97 15.66 49.63
CA LYS A 2 -19.52 15.81 48.25
C LYS A 2 -18.53 15.81 47.07
N ASN A 3 -17.21 15.87 47.31
CA ASN A 3 -16.23 16.03 46.23
C ASN A 3 -15.78 14.70 45.60
N TYR A 4 -15.67 13.65 46.41
CA TYR A 4 -15.15 12.35 45.98
C TYR A 4 -16.10 11.62 45.02
N GLU A 5 -17.41 11.75 45.21
CA GLU A 5 -18.41 11.12 44.33
C GLU A 5 -18.41 11.75 42.93
N LYS A 6 -18.17 13.08 42.87
CA LYS A 6 -18.02 13.81 41.61
C LYS A 6 -16.74 13.42 40.88
N GLU A 7 -15.63 13.30 41.60
CA GLU A 7 -14.36 12.81 41.03
C GLU A 7 -14.48 11.37 40.53
N LEU A 8 -15.15 10.49 41.29
CA LEU A 8 -15.35 9.09 40.90
C LEU A 8 -16.18 8.98 39.60
N ASN A 9 -17.22 9.81 39.47
CA ASN A 9 -18.03 9.85 38.25
C ASN A 9 -17.24 10.36 37.04
N ILE A 10 -16.42 11.40 37.21
CA ILE A 10 -15.52 11.89 36.14
C ILE A 10 -14.54 10.79 35.72
N LEU A 11 -13.98 10.06 36.69
CA LEU A 11 -13.04 8.97 36.41
C LEU A 11 -13.73 7.84 35.63
N LYS A 12 -14.96 7.50 36.01
CA LYS A 12 -15.77 6.48 35.34
C LYS A 12 -16.11 6.87 33.90
N GLU A 13 -16.55 8.11 33.68
CA GLU A 13 -16.82 8.62 32.33
C GLU A 13 -15.58 8.63 31.44
N ASN A 14 -14.42 9.03 32.00
CA ASN A 14 -13.16 9.01 31.26
C ASN A 14 -12.73 7.58 30.91
N LEU A 15 -12.96 6.63 31.81
CA LEU A 15 -12.68 5.21 31.56
C LEU A 15 -13.58 4.65 30.45
N GLU A 16 -14.87 5.00 30.45
CA GLU A 16 -15.80 4.58 29.40
C GLU A 16 -15.43 5.18 28.03
N LYS A 17 -15.05 6.46 27.98
CA LYS A 17 -14.55 7.11 26.77
C LYS A 17 -13.28 6.42 26.26
N ALA A 18 -12.33 6.12 27.14
CA ALA A 18 -11.10 5.43 26.79
C ALA A 18 -11.37 4.01 26.24
N ARG A 19 -12.29 3.26 26.86
CA ARG A 19 -12.73 1.95 26.35
C ARG A 19 -13.35 2.07 24.97
N SER A 20 -14.26 3.01 24.76
CA SER A 20 -14.88 3.25 23.45
C SER A 20 -13.84 3.57 22.37
N LEU A 21 -12.86 4.42 22.69
CA LEU A 21 -11.77 4.76 21.77
C LEU A 21 -10.91 3.54 21.44
N LYS A 22 -10.59 2.71 22.43
CA LYS A 22 -9.85 1.47 22.24
C LYS A 22 -10.59 0.52 21.30
N TYR A 23 -11.88 0.26 21.55
CA TYR A 23 -12.68 -0.61 20.68
C TYR A 23 -12.76 -0.10 19.24
N LYS A 24 -12.91 1.21 19.04
CA LYS A 24 -12.90 1.81 17.69
C LYS A 24 -11.56 1.64 17.00
N ALA A 25 -10.45 1.82 17.73
CA ALA A 25 -9.11 1.64 17.19
C ALA A 25 -8.84 0.17 16.82
N GLU A 26 -9.28 -0.78 17.65
CA GLU A 26 -9.17 -2.22 17.38
C GLU A 26 -9.98 -2.61 16.13
N ALA A 27 -11.23 -2.18 16.03
CA ALA A 27 -12.07 -2.44 14.86
C ALA A 27 -11.46 -1.84 13.57
N ARG A 28 -10.90 -0.62 13.65
CA ARG A 28 -10.23 0.01 12.50
C ARG A 28 -8.96 -0.73 12.10
N LEU A 29 -8.19 -1.22 13.08
CA LEU A 29 -6.98 -2.00 12.83
C LEU A 29 -7.32 -3.34 12.16
N GLU A 30 -8.36 -4.02 12.62
CA GLU A 30 -8.86 -5.25 12.00
C GLU A 30 -9.29 -5.00 10.55
N GLN A 31 -10.07 -3.94 10.30
CA GLN A 31 -10.47 -3.57 8.95
C GLN A 31 -9.27 -3.30 8.03
N LEU A 32 -8.27 -2.55 8.50
CA LEU A 32 -7.06 -2.24 7.73
C LEU A 32 -6.23 -3.51 7.45
N ASN A 33 -6.17 -4.44 8.40
CA ASN A 33 -5.48 -5.71 8.18
C ASN A 33 -6.18 -6.57 7.13
N ASN A 34 -7.51 -6.62 7.14
CA ASN A 34 -8.29 -7.35 6.14
C ASN A 34 -8.07 -6.74 4.75
N GLN A 35 -8.16 -5.41 4.62
CA GLN A 35 -7.86 -4.70 3.36
C GLN A 35 -6.45 -5.00 2.86
N ARG A 36 -5.44 -5.00 3.77
CA ARG A 36 -4.07 -5.35 3.41
C ARG A 36 -3.96 -6.77 2.88
N GLN A 37 -4.62 -7.74 3.52
CA GLN A 37 -4.60 -9.13 3.09
C GLN A 37 -5.27 -9.32 1.71
N GLU A 38 -6.38 -8.62 1.46
CA GLU A 38 -7.03 -8.62 0.15
C GLU A 38 -6.09 -8.07 -0.93
N ILE A 39 -5.44 -6.93 -0.68
CA ILE A 39 -4.47 -6.33 -1.63
C ILE A 39 -3.31 -7.29 -1.90
N ILE A 40 -2.74 -7.92 -0.86
CA ILE A 40 -1.66 -8.90 -1.04
C ILE A 40 -2.12 -10.08 -1.88
N LYS A 41 -3.34 -10.57 -1.64
CA LYS A 41 -3.91 -11.69 -2.39
C LYS A 41 -4.14 -11.31 -3.87
N GLU A 42 -4.66 -10.12 -4.14
CA GLU A 42 -4.81 -9.59 -5.51
C GLU A 42 -3.45 -9.48 -6.21
N LEU A 43 -2.41 -8.98 -5.53
CA LEU A 43 -1.06 -8.91 -6.06
C LEU A 43 -0.50 -10.31 -6.39
N GLN A 44 -0.71 -11.29 -5.51
CA GLN A 44 -0.33 -12.68 -5.74
C GLN A 44 -1.11 -13.31 -6.91
N GLU A 45 -2.41 -13.04 -7.04
CA GLU A 45 -3.23 -13.51 -8.18
C GLU A 45 -2.77 -12.91 -9.51
N LEU A 46 -2.27 -11.66 -9.49
CA LEU A 46 -1.61 -11.01 -10.63
C LEU A 46 -0.19 -11.55 -10.89
N GLY A 47 0.29 -12.50 -10.08
CA GLY A 47 1.62 -13.11 -10.21
C GLY A 47 2.76 -12.20 -9.74
N VAL A 48 2.45 -11.16 -8.96
CA VAL A 48 3.42 -10.19 -8.50
C VAL A 48 3.60 -10.30 -6.99
N ASP A 49 4.83 -10.62 -6.56
CA ASP A 49 5.18 -10.56 -5.15
C ASP A 49 5.31 -9.07 -4.73
N PRO A 50 4.55 -8.58 -3.73
CA PRO A 50 4.62 -7.19 -3.29
C PRO A 50 6.03 -6.71 -2.94
N ASP A 51 6.89 -7.61 -2.44
CA ASP A 51 8.27 -7.29 -2.06
C ASP A 51 9.20 -7.20 -3.29
N ASP A 52 8.86 -7.85 -4.40
CA ASP A 52 9.59 -7.80 -5.68
C ASP A 52 8.93 -6.84 -6.69
N LEU A 53 7.80 -6.20 -6.38
CA LEU A 53 7.06 -5.31 -7.29
C LEU A 53 7.98 -4.21 -7.87
N GLU A 54 8.78 -3.56 -7.02
CA GLU A 54 9.69 -2.49 -7.44
C GLU A 54 10.86 -3.02 -8.28
N LYS A 55 11.35 -4.23 -7.96
CA LYS A 55 12.38 -4.91 -8.73
C LYS A 55 11.87 -5.35 -10.10
N GLU A 56 10.63 -5.81 -10.19
CA GLU A 56 9.99 -6.20 -11.45
C GLU A 56 9.71 -4.99 -12.33
N ILE A 57 9.30 -3.85 -11.76
CA ILE A 57 9.19 -2.57 -12.48
C ILE A 57 10.54 -2.17 -13.07
N ASN A 58 11.63 -2.26 -12.30
CA ASN A 58 12.96 -1.93 -12.79
C ASN A 58 13.41 -2.88 -13.91
N ARG A 59 13.19 -4.20 -13.74
CA ARG A 59 13.51 -5.22 -14.75
C ARG A 59 12.78 -4.96 -16.07
N LEU A 60 11.47 -4.73 -16.01
CA LEU A 60 10.65 -4.42 -17.19
C LEU A 60 11.07 -3.10 -17.85
N THR A 61 11.44 -2.09 -17.06
CA THR A 61 11.92 -0.80 -17.58
C THR A 61 13.22 -0.96 -18.35
N GLU A 62 14.20 -1.69 -17.80
CA GLU A 62 15.47 -1.99 -18.48
C GLU A 62 15.25 -2.81 -19.76
N GLU A 63 14.32 -3.76 -19.73
CA GLU A 63 13.96 -4.57 -20.89
C GLU A 63 13.33 -3.71 -22.01
N ILE A 64 12.45 -2.78 -21.66
CA ILE A 64 11.88 -1.81 -22.60
C ILE A 64 12.98 -0.96 -23.24
N GLU A 65 13.89 -0.38 -22.46
CA GLU A 65 14.99 0.44 -22.99
C GLU A 65 15.88 -0.36 -23.95
N LYS A 66 16.19 -1.60 -23.57
CA LYS A 66 16.99 -2.51 -24.41
C LYS A 66 16.29 -2.81 -25.73
N LEU A 67 14.99 -3.15 -25.69
CA LEU A 67 14.19 -3.41 -26.90
C LEU A 67 14.07 -2.17 -27.78
N PHE A 68 13.91 -0.98 -27.19
CA PHE A 68 13.93 0.27 -27.96
C PHE A 68 15.28 0.52 -28.63
N LYS A 69 16.38 0.21 -27.96
CA LYS A 69 17.72 0.33 -28.53
C LYS A 69 17.94 -0.67 -29.66
N GLU A 70 17.59 -1.94 -29.45
CA GLU A 70 17.64 -2.99 -30.46
C GLU A 70 16.77 -2.63 -31.68
N ALA A 71 15.56 -2.12 -31.47
CA ALA A 71 14.69 -1.66 -32.55
C ALA A 71 15.31 -0.50 -33.34
N ASN A 72 15.95 0.47 -32.67
CA ASN A 72 16.63 1.59 -33.32
C ASN A 72 17.90 1.16 -34.08
N GLU A 73 18.61 0.13 -33.60
CA GLU A 73 19.79 -0.43 -34.27
C GLU A 73 19.41 -1.30 -35.47
N LEU A 74 18.30 -2.03 -35.37
CA LEU A 74 17.73 -2.86 -36.44
C LEU A 74 16.99 -2.02 -37.49
N MET A 75 16.63 -0.78 -37.18
CA MET A 75 16.09 0.15 -38.18
C MET A 75 17.20 0.55 -39.17
N PRO A 76 17.04 0.27 -40.47
CA PRO A 76 18.01 0.68 -41.47
C PRO A 76 18.02 2.22 -41.57
N LYS A 77 19.09 2.83 -41.05
CA LYS A 77 19.33 4.28 -41.15
C LYS A 77 19.38 4.77 -42.60
N ASP A 78 19.69 3.87 -43.54
CA ASP A 78 19.74 4.13 -44.99
C ASP A 78 18.38 4.45 -45.64
N ILE A 79 17.24 4.12 -45.01
CA ILE A 79 15.91 4.42 -45.57
C ILE A 79 15.41 5.82 -45.16
N LEU A 80 15.96 6.39 -44.06
CA LEU A 80 15.53 7.68 -43.53
C LEU A 80 16.23 8.90 -44.17
N GLU A 81 17.36 8.72 -44.88
CA GLU A 81 18.08 9.79 -45.60
C GLU A 81 17.76 9.87 -47.10
N LYS A 82 16.55 9.50 -47.53
CA LYS A 82 16.06 9.88 -48.87
C LYS A 82 14.69 10.55 -48.82
N LYS A 83 14.68 11.81 -48.36
CA LYS A 83 14.25 12.97 -49.17
C LYS A 83 14.50 14.28 -48.44
#